data_AF-A0A7Y0EHB4-F1
#
_entry.id   AF-A0A7Y0EHB4-F1
#
_cell.length_a   1.000
_cell.length_b   1.000
_cell.length_c   1.000
_cell.angle_alpha   90.00
_cell.angle_beta   90.00
_cell.angle_gamma   90.00
#
_symmetry.space_group_name_H-M   'P 1'
#
loop_
_entity.id
_entity.type
_entity.pdbx_description
1 polymer ?
#
loop_
_entity_poly.entity_id
_entity_poly.type
_entity_poly.pdbx_seq_one_letter_code
_entity_poly.pdbx_strand_id
1 'polypeptide(L)'
;MCNLSTRAIDMLNKSKKQKVPKDDEVLFKVLKDVGYPAYDSVLKFQKLYAGISYRLGKSNEGFSLEMISAQFNPRTMDYDYYVDAEEIDGEYYFVCATYHYNESIYMVMDSKGRIYGKEYNDNKPYLLADSIEKFIEKDAVKNYFLEKQSEWIRASFENSNLNEWKAIKEYSLIKIDEACDSCSTYLKDKNDEFFLTVQRYEDGTENKIIYASSVVELIKKLFRDKLKVAVGYPRYEIYKF
;
A
#
# COMPACT_ATOMS: atom_id res chain seq x y z
N MET A 1 6.30 6.79 -15.43
CA MET A 1 6.06 7.35 -14.09
C MET A 1 5.47 8.77 -14.16
N CYS A 2 4.72 9.13 -15.21
CA CYS A 2 3.92 10.35 -15.20
C CYS A 2 2.74 10.09 -14.25
N ASN A 3 2.49 10.98 -13.29
CA ASN A 3 1.44 10.94 -12.25
C ASN A 3 1.87 10.47 -10.85
N LEU A 4 3.17 10.34 -10.56
CA LEU A 4 3.65 10.23 -9.18
C LEU A 4 4.17 11.57 -8.66
N SER A 5 3.91 11.85 -7.39
CA SER A 5 4.47 12.96 -6.63
C SER A 5 5.98 12.80 -6.46
N THR A 6 6.67 13.91 -6.20
CA THR A 6 8.12 13.88 -5.92
C THR A 6 8.45 12.93 -4.77
N ARG A 7 7.62 12.92 -3.72
CA ARG A 7 7.76 12.01 -2.56
C ARG A 7 7.72 10.54 -2.98
N ALA A 8 6.79 10.15 -3.84
CA ALA A 8 6.69 8.79 -4.34
C ALA A 8 7.89 8.43 -5.23
N ILE A 9 8.29 9.33 -6.13
CA ILE A 9 9.47 9.12 -6.99
C ILE A 9 10.73 8.93 -6.14
N ASP A 10 10.93 9.77 -5.12
CA ASP A 10 12.08 9.69 -4.21
C ASP A 10 12.12 8.36 -3.46
N MET A 11 10.97 7.89 -2.95
CA MET A 11 10.85 6.58 -2.32
C MET A 11 11.27 5.46 -3.29
N LEU A 12 10.71 5.45 -4.51
CA LEU A 12 11.02 4.43 -5.52
C LEU A 12 12.48 4.48 -5.99
N ASN A 13 13.12 5.64 -5.99
CA ASN A 13 14.52 5.80 -6.39
C ASN A 13 15.50 5.26 -5.34
N LYS A 14 15.17 5.34 -4.05
CA LYS A 14 15.95 4.73 -2.96
C LYS A 14 15.78 3.21 -2.86
N SER A 15 14.82 2.66 -3.59
CA SER A 15 14.40 1.26 -3.48
C SER A 15 15.35 0.30 -4.20
N LYS A 16 15.42 -0.94 -3.73
CA LYS A 16 16.18 -2.00 -4.40
C LYS A 16 15.54 -2.31 -5.75
N LYS A 17 16.38 -2.40 -6.79
CA LYS A 17 15.96 -2.83 -8.12
C LYS A 17 16.30 -4.30 -8.34
N GLN A 18 15.41 -5.01 -9.01
CA GLN A 18 15.55 -6.41 -9.40
C GLN A 18 15.30 -6.52 -10.90
N LYS A 19 15.99 -7.48 -11.53
CA LYS A 19 15.83 -7.73 -12.97
C LYS A 19 14.56 -8.54 -13.17
N VAL A 20 13.63 -7.98 -13.94
CA VAL A 20 12.36 -8.61 -14.32
C VAL A 20 12.19 -8.50 -15.84
N PRO A 21 11.42 -9.39 -16.49
CA PRO A 21 11.13 -9.27 -17.90
C PRO A 21 10.28 -8.02 -18.14
N LYS A 22 10.62 -7.28 -19.21
CA LYS A 22 9.91 -6.07 -19.65
C LYS A 22 9.61 -6.03 -21.14
N ASP A 23 10.14 -7.00 -21.88
CA ASP A 23 9.98 -7.11 -23.33
C ASP A 23 8.58 -7.66 -23.68
N ASP A 24 7.88 -6.97 -24.57
CA ASP A 24 6.49 -7.28 -24.93
C ASP A 24 6.33 -8.72 -25.39
N GLU A 25 7.20 -9.20 -26.29
CA GLU A 25 7.11 -10.55 -26.84
C GLU A 25 7.26 -11.59 -25.74
N VAL A 26 8.20 -11.38 -24.82
CA VAL A 26 8.38 -12.24 -23.63
C VAL A 26 7.13 -12.21 -22.75
N LEU A 27 6.60 -11.02 -22.43
CA LEU A 27 5.44 -10.90 -21.54
C LEU A 27 4.20 -11.60 -22.13
N PHE A 28 3.90 -11.35 -23.41
CA PHE A 28 2.78 -11.98 -24.11
C PHE A 28 2.94 -13.49 -24.19
N LYS A 29 4.16 -13.97 -24.49
CA LYS A 29 4.45 -15.40 -24.55
C LYS A 29 4.21 -16.08 -23.21
N VAL A 30 4.74 -15.53 -22.12
CA VAL A 30 4.58 -16.10 -20.77
C VAL A 30 3.10 -16.21 -20.39
N LEU A 31 2.32 -15.13 -20.55
CA LEU A 31 0.90 -15.15 -20.22
C LEU A 31 0.13 -16.19 -21.06
N LYS A 32 0.42 -16.24 -22.36
CA LYS A 32 -0.20 -17.20 -23.28
C LYS A 32 0.14 -18.64 -22.94
N ASP A 33 1.41 -18.94 -22.65
CA ASP A 33 1.89 -20.30 -22.36
C ASP A 33 1.25 -20.85 -21.07
N VAL A 34 0.92 -19.98 -20.11
CA VAL A 34 0.27 -20.33 -18.84
C VAL A 34 -1.27 -20.29 -18.95
N GLY A 35 -1.81 -19.76 -20.05
CA GLY A 35 -3.25 -19.70 -20.32
C GLY A 35 -3.96 -18.48 -19.73
N TYR A 36 -3.22 -17.43 -19.35
CA TYR A 36 -3.80 -16.20 -18.81
C TYR A 36 -4.01 -15.11 -19.86
N PRO A 37 -5.04 -14.26 -19.71
CA PRO A 37 -5.26 -13.12 -20.60
C PRO A 37 -4.19 -12.04 -20.42
N ALA A 38 -3.84 -11.38 -21.53
CA ALA A 38 -2.93 -10.25 -21.54
C ALA A 38 -3.70 -8.93 -21.50
N TYR A 39 -3.82 -8.34 -20.31
CA TYR A 39 -4.43 -7.03 -20.12
C TYR A 39 -3.40 -5.90 -20.22
N ASP A 40 -3.78 -4.77 -20.80
CA ASP A 40 -2.90 -3.58 -20.90
C ASP A 40 -2.42 -3.09 -19.53
N SER A 41 -3.27 -3.17 -18.51
CA SER A 41 -2.95 -2.81 -17.13
C SER A 41 -1.84 -3.70 -16.55
N VAL A 42 -1.94 -5.02 -16.76
CA VAL A 42 -0.94 -6.04 -16.38
C VAL A 42 0.40 -5.77 -17.04
N LEU A 43 0.40 -5.55 -18.35
CA LEU A 43 1.63 -5.27 -19.11
C LEU A 43 2.25 -3.93 -18.68
N LYS A 44 1.43 -2.89 -18.49
CA LYS A 44 1.89 -1.58 -18.00
C LYS A 44 2.52 -1.71 -16.61
N PHE A 45 1.90 -2.45 -15.70
CA PHE A 45 2.42 -2.70 -14.37
C PHE A 45 3.82 -3.34 -14.45
N GLN A 46 3.94 -4.44 -15.17
CA GLN A 46 5.19 -5.19 -15.30
C GLN A 46 6.31 -4.34 -15.91
N LYS A 47 6.02 -3.55 -16.95
CA LYS A 47 7.03 -2.71 -17.60
C LYS A 47 7.50 -1.56 -16.71
N LEU A 48 6.57 -0.89 -16.03
CA LEU A 48 6.86 0.38 -15.36
C LEU A 48 7.21 0.24 -13.89
N TYR A 49 6.61 -0.71 -13.17
CA TYR A 49 6.67 -0.79 -11.71
C TYR A 49 7.31 -2.08 -11.20
N ALA A 50 7.24 -3.18 -11.95
CA ALA A 50 7.86 -4.42 -11.51
C ALA A 50 9.39 -4.32 -11.43
N GLY A 51 9.95 -5.15 -10.55
CA GLY A 51 11.37 -5.15 -10.20
C GLY A 51 11.74 -4.08 -9.18
N ILE A 52 10.77 -3.47 -8.50
CA ILE A 52 11.02 -2.51 -7.41
C ILE A 52 10.69 -3.20 -6.09
N SER A 53 11.66 -3.23 -5.17
CA SER A 53 11.46 -3.68 -3.79
C SER A 53 11.82 -2.56 -2.83
N TYR A 54 10.83 -2.11 -2.06
CA TYR A 54 10.95 -0.96 -1.18
C TYR A 54 10.56 -1.29 0.25
N ARG A 55 11.15 -0.56 1.20
CA ARG A 55 10.78 -0.60 2.61
C ARG A 55 10.30 0.77 3.06
N LEU A 56 9.38 0.77 4.02
CA LEU A 56 8.84 1.99 4.60
C LEU A 56 9.67 2.43 5.82
N GLY A 57 10.32 3.59 5.72
CA GLY A 57 11.23 4.11 6.74
C GLY A 57 12.34 3.11 7.07
N LYS A 58 12.52 2.83 8.37
CA LYS A 58 13.43 1.79 8.88
C LYS A 58 12.70 0.48 9.27
N SER A 59 11.44 0.33 8.88
CA SER A 59 10.63 -0.84 9.22
C SER A 59 10.93 -2.03 8.29
N ASN A 60 10.38 -3.20 8.64
CA ASN A 60 10.32 -4.35 7.74
C ASN A 60 9.07 -4.31 6.83
N GLU A 61 8.27 -3.25 6.91
CA GLU A 61 7.12 -3.08 6.03
C GLU A 61 7.56 -2.61 4.66
N GLY A 62 6.76 -2.94 3.66
CA GLY A 62 7.00 -2.62 2.27
C GLY A 62 6.83 -3.84 1.38
N PHE A 63 7.03 -3.64 0.09
CA PHE A 63 6.63 -4.60 -0.91
C PHE A 63 7.72 -4.81 -1.94
N SER A 64 7.78 -6.04 -2.44
CA SER A 64 8.39 -6.34 -3.74
C SER A 64 7.30 -6.32 -4.79
N LEU A 65 7.40 -5.39 -5.75
CA LEU A 65 6.49 -5.27 -6.88
C LEU A 65 6.98 -6.17 -8.02
N GLU A 66 6.21 -7.21 -8.31
CA GLU A 66 6.51 -8.18 -9.36
C GLU A 66 5.22 -8.94 -9.69
N MET A 67 4.99 -9.17 -10.99
CA MET A 67 3.85 -9.97 -11.47
C MET A 67 4.33 -11.16 -12.29
N ILE A 68 5.29 -10.91 -13.19
CA ILE A 68 6.03 -11.98 -13.86
C ILE A 68 7.43 -12.00 -13.28
N SER A 69 7.73 -13.06 -12.53
CA SER A 69 9.04 -13.30 -11.95
C SER A 69 9.93 -14.06 -12.92
N ALA A 70 11.25 -13.91 -12.74
CA ALA A 70 12.25 -14.61 -13.55
C ALA A 70 13.30 -15.27 -12.66
N GLN A 71 13.42 -16.59 -12.77
CA GLN A 71 14.44 -17.36 -12.06
C GLN A 71 15.42 -17.94 -13.08
N PHE A 72 16.72 -17.68 -12.89
CA PHE A 72 17.73 -18.28 -13.74
C PHE A 72 17.79 -19.79 -13.50
N ASN A 73 17.64 -20.55 -14.57
CA ASN A 73 17.73 -22.01 -14.59
C ASN A 73 19.11 -22.43 -15.11
N PRO A 74 20.01 -22.90 -14.23
CA PRO A 74 21.37 -23.25 -14.63
C PRO A 74 21.45 -24.51 -15.51
N ARG A 75 20.36 -25.30 -15.61
CA ARG A 75 20.33 -26.50 -16.46
C ARG A 75 20.07 -26.16 -17.91
N THR A 76 19.18 -25.19 -18.16
CA THR A 76 18.85 -24.71 -19.50
C THR A 76 19.70 -23.51 -19.91
N MET A 77 20.43 -22.91 -18.96
CA MET A 77 21.15 -21.63 -19.14
C MET A 77 20.21 -20.50 -19.59
N ASP A 78 18.95 -20.57 -19.17
CA ASP A 78 17.88 -19.63 -19.52
C ASP A 78 17.10 -19.21 -18.27
N TYR A 79 16.08 -18.36 -18.41
CA TYR A 79 15.18 -17.96 -17.32
C TYR A 79 13.85 -18.72 -17.38
N ASP A 80 13.46 -19.31 -16.25
CA ASP A 80 12.10 -19.77 -16.03
C ASP A 80 11.26 -18.57 -15.55
N TYR A 81 10.11 -18.37 -16.20
CA TYR A 81 9.18 -17.30 -15.88
C TYR A 81 7.96 -17.84 -15.16
N TYR A 82 7.55 -17.16 -14.09
CA TYR A 82 6.37 -17.55 -13.32
C TYR A 82 5.42 -16.37 -13.20
N VAL A 83 4.13 -16.67 -13.31
CA VAL A 83 3.03 -15.73 -13.10
C VAL A 83 1.96 -16.46 -12.30
N ASP A 84 1.42 -15.78 -11.31
CA ASP A 84 0.35 -16.30 -10.48
C ASP A 84 -0.89 -15.42 -10.61
N ALA A 85 -2.03 -16.05 -10.83
CA ALA A 85 -3.31 -15.38 -10.99
C ALA A 85 -4.44 -16.31 -10.55
N GLU A 86 -5.47 -15.71 -9.97
CA GLU A 86 -6.68 -16.42 -9.54
C GLU A 86 -7.88 -15.89 -10.32
N GLU A 87 -8.78 -16.78 -10.73
CA GLU A 87 -10.07 -16.42 -11.31
C GLU A 87 -11.14 -16.43 -10.22
N ILE A 88 -11.79 -15.28 -10.01
CA ILE A 88 -12.84 -15.11 -9.00
C ILE A 88 -14.03 -14.46 -9.72
N ASP A 89 -15.18 -15.13 -9.68
CA ASP A 89 -16.42 -14.67 -10.33
C ASP A 89 -16.25 -14.29 -11.82
N GLY A 90 -15.35 -14.98 -12.54
CA GLY A 90 -15.06 -14.76 -13.96
C GLY A 90 -14.07 -13.62 -14.25
N GLU A 91 -13.47 -13.01 -13.22
CA GLU A 91 -12.43 -11.99 -13.34
C GLU A 91 -11.07 -12.55 -12.88
N TYR A 92 -10.01 -12.24 -13.63
CA TYR A 92 -8.64 -12.62 -13.25
C TYR A 92 -7.99 -11.57 -12.36
N TYR A 93 -7.36 -12.05 -11.29
CA TYR A 93 -6.61 -11.27 -10.31
C TYR A 93 -5.16 -11.75 -10.29
N PHE A 94 -4.24 -10.93 -10.79
CA PHE A 94 -2.82 -11.27 -10.91
C PHE A 94 -2.07 -10.85 -9.66
N VAL A 95 -1.30 -11.75 -9.05
CA VAL A 95 -0.40 -11.39 -7.94
C VAL A 95 0.59 -10.35 -8.44
N CYS A 96 0.65 -9.21 -7.76
CA CYS A 96 1.44 -8.06 -8.21
C CYS A 96 2.40 -7.52 -7.15
N ALA A 97 2.20 -7.84 -5.87
CA ALA A 97 3.12 -7.45 -4.82
C ALA A 97 3.13 -8.43 -3.65
N THR A 98 4.32 -8.73 -3.16
CA THR A 98 4.54 -9.58 -1.98
C THR A 98 5.09 -8.73 -0.83
N TYR A 99 4.45 -8.87 0.33
CA TYR A 99 4.85 -8.14 1.53
C TYR A 99 6.13 -8.71 2.14
N HIS A 100 7.03 -7.85 2.62
CA HIS A 100 8.33 -8.29 3.13
C HIS A 100 8.30 -9.06 4.46
N TYR A 101 7.24 -8.94 5.25
CA TYR A 101 7.20 -9.43 6.64
C TYR A 101 6.08 -10.44 6.94
N ASN A 102 5.02 -10.49 6.13
CA ASN A 102 3.85 -11.32 6.37
C ASN A 102 3.33 -11.87 5.04
N GLU A 103 3.65 -13.13 4.76
CA GLU A 103 3.21 -13.85 3.55
C GLU A 103 1.71 -14.15 3.55
N SER A 104 1.01 -13.93 4.67
CA SER A 104 -0.43 -14.17 4.77
C SER A 104 -1.26 -13.11 4.03
N ILE A 105 -0.65 -11.99 3.64
CA ILE A 105 -1.28 -10.93 2.85
C ILE A 105 -0.43 -10.66 1.61
N TYR A 106 -1.03 -10.83 0.45
CA TYR A 106 -0.43 -10.45 -0.84
C TYR A 106 -1.38 -9.51 -1.58
N MET A 107 -0.82 -8.81 -2.57
CA MET A 107 -1.62 -7.92 -3.41
C MET A 107 -1.86 -8.54 -4.76
N VAL A 108 -3.10 -8.37 -5.21
CA VAL A 108 -3.52 -8.78 -6.54
C VAL A 108 -4.05 -7.57 -7.31
N MET A 109 -3.94 -7.65 -8.64
CA MET A 109 -4.39 -6.61 -9.55
C MET A 109 -5.39 -7.19 -10.54
N ASP A 110 -6.51 -6.48 -10.74
CA ASP A 110 -7.51 -6.88 -11.72
C ASP A 110 -7.16 -6.41 -13.14
N SER A 111 -7.99 -6.84 -14.10
CA SER A 111 -7.91 -6.45 -15.52
C SER A 111 -7.91 -4.93 -15.76
N LYS A 112 -8.47 -4.14 -14.83
CA LYS A 112 -8.55 -2.67 -14.91
C LYS A 112 -7.37 -1.97 -14.24
N GLY A 113 -6.47 -2.71 -13.60
CA GLY A 113 -5.30 -2.18 -12.90
C GLY A 113 -5.58 -1.71 -11.47
N ARG A 114 -6.75 -2.05 -10.90
CA ARG A 114 -7.08 -1.77 -9.50
C ARG A 114 -6.33 -2.75 -8.60
N ILE A 115 -5.87 -2.27 -7.45
CA ILE A 115 -5.06 -3.05 -6.51
C ILE A 115 -5.93 -3.49 -5.34
N TYR A 116 -5.85 -4.76 -4.99
CA TYR A 116 -6.59 -5.37 -3.90
C TYR A 116 -5.64 -6.04 -2.92
N GLY A 117 -6.02 -6.04 -1.65
CA GLY A 117 -5.43 -6.91 -0.65
C GLY A 117 -6.17 -8.23 -0.64
N LYS A 118 -5.43 -9.32 -0.51
CA LYS A 118 -5.99 -10.66 -0.35
C LYS A 118 -5.26 -11.38 0.79
N GLU A 119 -6.05 -11.96 1.69
CA GLU A 119 -5.52 -12.87 2.71
C GLU A 119 -5.52 -14.30 2.15
N TYR A 120 -4.52 -15.10 2.52
CA TYR A 120 -4.33 -16.45 1.97
C TYR A 120 -5.56 -17.38 2.12
N ASN A 121 -6.35 -17.18 3.18
CA ASN A 121 -7.53 -18.01 3.49
C ASN A 121 -8.87 -17.29 3.24
N ASP A 122 -8.85 -16.05 2.73
CA ASP A 122 -10.07 -15.32 2.38
C ASP A 122 -10.29 -15.39 0.86
N ASN A 123 -11.52 -15.68 0.48
CA ASN A 123 -11.87 -15.82 -0.93
C ASN A 123 -12.16 -14.47 -1.58
N LYS A 124 -12.35 -13.38 -0.83
CA LYS A 124 -12.73 -12.09 -1.43
C LYS A 124 -11.61 -11.03 -1.31
N PRO A 125 -11.00 -10.62 -2.44
CA PRO A 125 -10.10 -9.47 -2.48
C PRO A 125 -10.84 -8.19 -2.06
N TYR A 126 -10.17 -7.32 -1.29
CA TYR A 126 -10.71 -6.02 -0.90
C TYR A 126 -9.93 -4.88 -1.55
N LEU A 127 -10.64 -3.89 -2.11
CA LEU A 127 -10.04 -2.81 -2.86
C LEU A 127 -9.13 -1.96 -1.97
N LEU A 128 -7.86 -1.88 -2.35
CA LEU A 128 -6.84 -1.08 -1.66
C LEU A 128 -6.50 0.21 -2.41
N ALA A 129 -6.56 0.22 -3.74
CA ALA A 129 -6.36 1.43 -4.52
C ALA A 129 -6.95 1.30 -5.93
N ASP A 130 -7.34 2.44 -6.51
CA ASP A 130 -7.85 2.50 -7.89
C ASP A 130 -6.77 2.21 -8.94
N SER A 131 -5.49 2.35 -8.57
CA SER A 131 -4.35 2.02 -9.44
C SER A 131 -3.07 1.78 -8.64
N ILE A 132 -2.04 1.22 -9.31
CA ILE A 132 -0.70 1.08 -8.72
C ILE A 132 -0.09 2.43 -8.34
N GLU A 133 -0.31 3.49 -9.13
CA GLU A 133 0.18 4.82 -8.80
C GLU A 133 -0.43 5.32 -7.49
N LYS A 134 -1.75 5.13 -7.31
CA LYS A 134 -2.43 5.48 -6.05
C LYS A 134 -1.94 4.64 -4.88
N PHE A 135 -1.72 3.35 -5.09
CA PHE A 135 -1.14 2.49 -4.07
C PHE A 135 0.25 2.98 -3.63
N ILE A 136 1.12 3.31 -4.59
CA ILE A 136 2.46 3.85 -4.32
C ILE A 136 2.39 5.20 -3.61
N GLU A 137 1.47 6.10 -3.97
CA GLU A 137 1.28 7.39 -3.28
C GLU A 137 0.94 7.20 -1.79
N LYS A 138 0.06 6.24 -1.49
CA LYS A 138 -0.33 5.92 -0.10
C LYS A 138 0.86 5.45 0.72
N ASP A 139 1.67 4.57 0.14
CA ASP A 139 2.91 4.09 0.78
C ASP A 139 3.96 5.19 0.87
N ALA A 140 4.06 6.07 -0.11
CA ALA A 140 4.96 7.21 -0.08
C ALA A 140 4.61 8.21 1.04
N VAL A 141 3.31 8.43 1.31
CA VAL A 141 2.86 9.20 2.49
C VAL A 141 3.37 8.54 3.77
N LYS A 142 3.10 7.24 3.95
CA LYS A 142 3.54 6.51 5.16
C LYS A 142 5.06 6.56 5.30
N ASN A 143 5.80 6.31 4.22
CA ASN A 143 7.26 6.35 4.20
C ASN A 143 7.79 7.72 4.64
N TYR A 144 7.22 8.81 4.13
CA TYR A 144 7.64 10.17 4.49
C TYR A 144 7.53 10.44 6.00
N PHE A 145 6.41 10.05 6.61
CA PHE A 145 6.23 10.21 8.05
C PHE A 145 7.17 9.30 8.85
N LEU A 146 7.39 8.06 8.39
CA LEU A 146 8.33 7.13 9.03
C LEU A 146 9.81 7.52 8.88
N GLU A 147 10.17 8.24 7.81
CA GLU A 147 11.51 8.79 7.64
C GLU A 147 11.76 9.97 8.59
N LYS A 148 10.74 10.80 8.85
CA LYS A 148 10.84 11.89 9.84
C LYS A 148 10.98 11.37 11.26
N GLN A 149 10.24 10.31 11.59
CA GLN A 149 10.30 9.68 12.89
C GLN A 149 10.10 8.17 12.76
N SER A 150 11.02 7.39 13.31
CA SER A 150 11.02 5.93 13.12
C SER A 150 9.92 5.19 13.88
N GLU A 151 9.34 5.83 14.90
CA GLU A 151 8.33 5.25 15.77
C GLU A 151 7.12 6.19 15.84
N TRP A 152 5.96 5.63 15.58
CA TRP A 152 4.67 6.30 15.59
C TRP A 152 3.72 5.50 16.46
N ILE A 153 2.61 6.10 16.86
CA ILE A 153 1.48 5.34 17.37
C ILE A 153 0.32 5.46 16.45
N ARG A 154 -0.32 4.31 16.22
CA ARG A 154 -1.58 4.22 15.54
C ARG A 154 -2.72 3.96 16.49
N ALA A 155 -3.85 4.60 16.25
CA ALA A 155 -5.10 4.38 16.97
C ALA A 155 -6.28 4.45 16.01
N SER A 156 -7.33 3.67 16.31
CA SER A 156 -8.60 3.81 15.60
C SER A 156 -9.37 5.01 16.13
N PHE A 157 -10.15 5.67 15.27
CA PHE A 157 -10.99 6.80 15.67
C PHE A 157 -12.39 6.75 15.05
N GLU A 158 -13.36 7.40 15.68
CA GLU A 158 -14.73 7.50 15.20
C GLU A 158 -14.98 8.82 14.45
N ASN A 159 -16.08 8.88 13.70
CA ASN A 159 -16.52 10.11 13.03
C ASN A 159 -16.74 11.28 14.00
N SER A 160 -17.19 10.97 15.23
CA SER A 160 -17.33 11.93 16.31
C SER A 160 -16.00 12.63 16.63
N ASN A 161 -14.90 11.88 16.73
CA ASN A 161 -13.55 12.41 16.94
C ASN A 161 -13.12 13.33 15.79
N LEU A 162 -13.33 12.90 14.54
CA LEU A 162 -12.92 13.69 13.36
C LEU A 162 -13.66 15.03 13.28
N ASN A 163 -14.96 15.04 13.61
CA ASN A 163 -15.76 16.26 13.65
C ASN A 163 -15.30 17.20 14.77
N GLU A 164 -15.00 16.66 15.96
CA GLU A 164 -14.42 17.44 17.07
C GLU A 164 -13.09 18.07 16.64
N TRP A 165 -12.21 17.33 15.96
CA TRP A 165 -10.92 17.85 15.48
C TRP A 165 -11.09 18.95 14.44
N LYS A 166 -11.97 18.76 13.46
CA LYS A 166 -12.26 19.79 12.44
C LYS A 166 -12.83 21.08 13.04
N ALA A 167 -13.53 21.00 14.17
CA ALA A 167 -14.06 22.18 14.86
C ALA A 167 -12.98 22.99 15.61
N ILE A 168 -11.84 22.38 15.93
CA ILE A 168 -10.73 23.01 16.64
C ILE A 168 -9.77 23.62 15.59
N LYS A 169 -9.71 24.96 15.51
CA LYS A 169 -8.88 25.69 14.52
C LYS A 169 -7.38 25.33 14.57
N GLU A 170 -6.89 24.83 15.69
CA GLU A 170 -5.51 24.39 15.85
C GLU A 170 -5.16 23.17 14.96
N TYR A 171 -6.15 22.33 14.66
CA TYR A 171 -6.01 21.10 13.88
C TYR A 171 -6.54 21.25 12.46
N SER A 172 -6.11 22.29 11.75
CA SER A 172 -6.41 22.43 10.33
C SER A 172 -5.91 21.20 9.57
N LEU A 173 -6.85 20.31 9.20
CA LEU A 173 -6.54 19.08 8.48
C LEU A 173 -6.40 19.41 6.99
N ILE A 174 -5.22 19.10 6.45
CA ILE A 174 -4.87 19.28 5.04
C ILE A 174 -5.00 17.93 4.36
N LYS A 175 -5.76 17.88 3.28
CA LYS A 175 -5.89 16.67 2.47
C LYS A 175 -4.64 16.44 1.63
N ILE A 176 -4.20 15.19 1.54
CA ILE A 176 -3.10 14.77 0.67
C ILE A 176 -3.73 14.19 -0.58
N ASP A 177 -4.04 15.04 -1.55
CA ASP A 177 -4.85 14.67 -2.72
C ASP A 177 -4.22 13.57 -3.58
N GLU A 178 -2.89 13.51 -3.66
CA GLU A 178 -2.17 12.50 -4.45
C GLU A 178 -2.44 11.08 -3.93
N ALA A 179 -2.57 10.90 -2.62
CA ALA A 179 -2.83 9.62 -1.96
C ALA A 179 -4.32 9.30 -1.76
N CYS A 180 -5.22 10.23 -2.10
CA CYS A 180 -6.67 10.00 -2.03
C CYS A 180 -7.21 9.40 -3.33
N ASP A 181 -8.20 8.52 -3.21
CA ASP A 181 -8.88 7.85 -4.32
C ASP A 181 -10.29 7.41 -3.90
N SER A 182 -10.97 6.58 -4.70
CA SER A 182 -12.36 6.17 -4.43
C SER A 182 -12.52 5.46 -3.09
N CYS A 183 -11.54 4.63 -2.71
CA CYS A 183 -11.59 3.79 -1.52
C CYS A 183 -10.86 4.40 -0.32
N SER A 184 -10.20 5.55 -0.45
CA SER A 184 -9.42 6.08 0.67
C SER A 184 -9.29 7.61 0.73
N THR A 185 -9.03 8.10 1.94
CA THR A 185 -8.75 9.52 2.20
C THR A 185 -7.60 9.66 3.17
N TYR A 186 -6.65 10.53 2.81
CA TYR A 186 -5.45 10.84 3.58
C TYR A 186 -5.48 12.32 3.97
N LEU A 187 -5.33 12.55 5.27
CA LEU A 187 -5.32 13.88 5.87
C LEU A 187 -4.07 14.01 6.74
N LYS A 188 -3.53 15.21 6.88
CA LYS A 188 -2.45 15.51 7.82
C LYS A 188 -2.69 16.82 8.52
N ASP A 189 -2.01 17.03 9.63
CA ASP A 189 -1.92 18.36 10.21
C ASP A 189 -0.88 19.22 9.47
N LYS A 190 -0.83 20.51 9.84
CA LYS A 190 0.08 21.48 9.21
C LYS A 190 1.55 21.29 9.62
N ASN A 191 1.81 20.68 10.78
CA ASN A 191 3.15 20.51 11.33
C ASN A 191 3.73 19.13 11.03
N ASP A 192 2.98 18.25 10.36
CA ASP A 192 3.33 16.86 10.09
C ASP A 192 3.58 16.03 11.38
N GLU A 193 2.89 16.37 12.47
CA GLU A 193 2.90 15.66 13.75
C GLU A 193 1.92 14.47 13.75
N PHE A 194 0.88 14.53 12.91
CA PHE A 194 -0.02 13.40 12.68
C PHE A 194 -0.60 13.36 11.28
N PHE A 195 -0.95 12.14 10.86
CA PHE A 195 -1.74 11.90 9.66
C PHE A 195 -2.84 10.89 9.93
N LEU A 196 -3.92 10.99 9.16
CA LEU A 196 -5.11 10.17 9.28
C LEU A 196 -5.35 9.48 7.95
N THR A 197 -5.84 8.27 8.05
CA THR A 197 -6.25 7.45 6.93
C THR A 197 -7.67 6.98 7.17
N VAL A 198 -8.51 7.08 6.15
CA VAL A 198 -9.83 6.47 6.10
C VAL A 198 -9.81 5.53 4.91
N GLN A 199 -9.90 4.23 5.14
CA GLN A 199 -10.09 3.20 4.12
C GLN A 199 -11.56 2.80 4.11
N ARG A 200 -12.17 2.76 2.94
CA ARG A 200 -13.57 2.37 2.71
C ARG A 200 -13.59 1.02 2.01
N TYR A 201 -14.49 0.15 2.45
CA TYR A 201 -14.69 -1.17 1.88
C TYR A 201 -16.04 -1.24 1.17
N GLU A 202 -16.19 -2.24 0.30
CA GLU A 202 -17.39 -2.39 -0.55
C GLU A 202 -18.68 -2.63 0.26
N ASP A 203 -18.57 -3.22 1.45
CA ASP A 203 -19.69 -3.43 2.38
C ASP A 203 -20.13 -2.15 3.11
N GLY A 204 -19.50 -1.02 2.81
CA GLY A 204 -19.77 0.28 3.43
C GLY A 204 -19.05 0.49 4.76
N THR A 205 -18.27 -0.49 5.23
CA THR A 205 -17.44 -0.31 6.42
C THR A 205 -16.27 0.64 6.13
N GLU A 206 -15.82 1.33 7.17
CA GLU A 206 -14.67 2.23 7.09
C GLU A 206 -13.67 1.92 8.20
N ASN A 207 -12.42 1.69 7.83
CA ASN A 207 -11.31 1.64 8.77
C ASN A 207 -10.65 3.01 8.87
N LYS A 208 -10.62 3.56 10.08
CA LYS A 208 -10.18 4.92 10.37
C LYS A 208 -9.01 4.87 11.32
N ILE A 209 -7.83 5.23 10.84
CA ILE A 209 -6.60 5.14 11.61
C ILE A 209 -5.90 6.49 11.61
N ILE A 210 -5.53 6.96 12.80
CA ILE A 210 -4.62 8.08 12.99
C ILE A 210 -3.25 7.54 13.35
N TYR A 211 -2.21 8.18 12.83
CA TYR A 211 -0.82 7.97 13.16
C TYR A 211 -0.27 9.26 13.77
N ALA A 212 0.28 9.18 14.97
CA ALA A 212 0.82 10.31 15.73
C ALA A 212 2.30 10.09 16.10
N SER A 213 3.11 11.15 16.04
CA SER A 213 4.54 11.12 16.37
C SER A 213 4.80 11.11 17.89
N SER A 214 3.88 11.57 18.73
CA SER A 214 4.04 11.56 20.20
C SER A 214 2.95 10.73 20.89
N VAL A 215 3.38 9.76 21.70
CA VAL A 215 2.56 8.72 22.35
C VAL A 215 1.52 9.27 23.29
N VAL A 216 1.89 10.23 24.13
CA VAL A 216 1.07 10.58 25.29
C VAL A 216 0.42 11.92 25.08
N GLU A 217 1.17 12.94 24.69
CA GLU A 217 0.64 14.30 24.64
C GLU A 217 -0.28 14.49 23.45
N LEU A 218 0.17 14.17 22.24
CA LEU A 218 -0.64 14.41 21.04
C LEU A 218 -1.88 13.51 21.03
N ILE A 219 -1.74 12.26 21.44
CA ILE A 219 -2.86 11.32 21.53
C ILE A 219 -3.85 11.71 22.63
N LYS A 220 -3.40 12.08 23.84
CA LYS A 220 -4.32 12.62 24.86
C LYS A 220 -5.01 13.89 24.39
N LYS A 221 -4.29 14.75 23.67
CA LYS A 221 -4.85 15.99 23.12
C LYS A 221 -5.91 15.71 22.05
N LEU A 222 -5.65 14.72 21.18
CA LEU A 222 -6.57 14.28 20.12
C LEU A 222 -7.78 13.55 20.71
N PHE A 223 -7.61 12.61 21.63
CA PHE A 223 -8.71 11.79 22.10
C PHE A 223 -9.33 12.24 23.43
N ARG A 224 -8.78 13.25 24.12
CA ARG A 224 -9.26 13.78 25.40
C ARG A 224 -9.62 12.66 26.40
N ASP A 225 -8.69 11.75 26.63
CA ASP A 225 -8.83 10.57 27.50
C ASP A 225 -9.87 9.52 27.05
N LYS A 226 -10.50 9.67 25.88
CA LYS A 226 -11.39 8.65 25.30
C LYS A 226 -10.64 7.43 24.74
N LEU A 227 -9.35 7.58 24.44
CA LEU A 227 -8.57 6.49 23.85
C LEU A 227 -8.18 5.49 24.92
N LYS A 228 -8.68 4.25 24.80
CA LYS A 228 -8.37 3.17 25.74
C LYS A 228 -7.10 2.41 25.36
N VAL A 229 -6.85 2.28 24.05
CA VAL A 229 -5.77 1.46 23.51
C VAL A 229 -5.16 2.16 22.30
N ALA A 230 -3.84 2.18 22.25
CA ALA A 230 -3.08 2.57 21.07
C ALA A 230 -2.01 1.53 20.77
N VAL A 231 -1.56 1.47 19.53
CA VAL A 231 -0.56 0.50 19.08
C VAL A 231 0.65 1.25 18.54
N GLY A 232 1.82 0.97 19.09
CA GLY A 232 3.10 1.42 18.56
C GLY A 232 3.33 0.87 17.17
N TYR A 233 4.00 1.64 16.34
CA TYR A 233 4.22 1.31 14.95
C TYR A 233 5.65 1.75 14.58
N PRO A 234 6.45 0.91 13.93
CA PRO A 234 6.11 -0.39 13.33
C PRO A 234 6.26 -1.60 14.27
N ARG A 235 6.53 -1.40 15.58
CA ARG A 235 6.82 -2.50 16.53
C ARG A 235 5.59 -3.18 17.15
N TYR A 236 4.40 -2.63 16.95
CA TYR A 236 3.12 -3.18 17.42
C TYR A 236 3.00 -3.32 18.96
N GLU A 237 3.72 -2.49 19.72
CA GLU A 237 3.59 -2.40 21.19
C GLU A 237 2.20 -1.89 21.59
N ILE A 238 1.59 -2.44 22.64
CA ILE A 238 0.24 -2.03 23.07
C ILE A 238 0.34 -1.04 24.23
N TYR A 239 -0.16 0.18 24.03
CA TYR A 239 -0.31 1.20 25.06
C TYR A 239 -1.74 1.22 25.58
N LYS A 240 -1.90 1.20 26.91
CA LYS A 240 -3.20 1.32 27.60
C LYS A 240 -3.20 2.63 28.40
N PHE A 241 -4.31 3.35 28.35
CA PHE A 241 -4.48 4.67 28.99
C PHE A 241 -5.61 4.64 30.00
#